data_AF-A0A1V5RPM9-F1
#
_entry.id   AF-A0A1V5RPM9-F1
#
_cell.length_a   1.000
_cell.length_b   1.000
_cell.length_c   1.000
_cell.angle_alpha   90.00
_cell.angle_beta   90.00
_cell.angle_gamma   90.00
#
_symmetry.space_group_name_H-M   'P 1'
#
loop_
_entity.id
_entity.type
_entity.pdbx_description
1 polymer ?
#
loop_
_entity_poly.entity_id
_entity_poly.type
_entity_poly.pdbx_seq_one_letter_code
_entity_poly.pdbx_strand_id
1 'polypeptide(L)'
;MTLGQVIKHLRYEKNMTQEQLIEKAKLTRSQLYYIEADRRGIHLTTLFAICNGLGVSLVEFVSYLDDSFTPSISSIEAPGATIG
;
A
#
# COMPACT_ATOMS: atom_id res chain seq x y z
N MET A 1 -8.79 -2.59 -5.69
CA MET A 1 -7.68 -2.50 -6.68
C MET A 1 -6.52 -3.44 -6.30
N THR A 2 -5.68 -3.86 -7.25
CA THR A 2 -4.40 -4.55 -6.93
C THR A 2 -3.37 -3.55 -6.40
N LEU A 3 -2.28 -4.06 -5.81
CA LEU A 3 -1.20 -3.23 -5.28
C LEU A 3 -0.54 -2.35 -6.36
N GLY A 4 -0.24 -2.92 -7.54
CA GLY A 4 0.35 -2.16 -8.65
C GLY A 4 -0.58 -1.09 -9.18
N GLN A 5 -1.88 -1.38 -9.23
CA GLN A 5 -2.92 -0.42 -9.61
C GLN A 5 -3.02 0.76 -8.64
N VAL A 6 -2.96 0.52 -7.32
CA VAL A 6 -2.98 1.58 -6.30
C VAL A 6 -1.77 2.50 -6.44
N ILE A 7 -0.57 1.93 -6.61
CA ILE A 7 0.65 2.74 -6.83
C ILE A 7 0.50 3.65 -8.04
N LYS A 8 0.03 3.09 -9.16
CA LYS A 8 -0.17 3.84 -10.41
C LYS A 8 -1.22 4.94 -10.24
N HIS A 9 -2.31 4.65 -9.55
CA HIS A 9 -3.38 5.60 -9.26
C HIS A 9 -2.88 6.77 -8.42
N LEU A 10 -2.27 6.49 -7.26
CA LEU A 10 -1.71 7.52 -6.38
C LEU A 10 -0.64 8.37 -7.06
N ARG A 11 0.16 7.76 -7.96
CA ARG A 11 1.14 8.48 -8.75
C ARG A 11 0.47 9.51 -9.68
N TYR A 12 -0.64 9.14 -10.34
CA TYR A 12 -1.38 10.06 -11.19
C TYR A 12 -2.11 11.15 -10.41
N GLU A 13 -2.74 10.82 -9.27
CA GLU A 13 -3.36 11.80 -8.38
C GLU A 13 -2.38 12.90 -7.94
N LYS A 14 -1.10 12.53 -7.79
CA LYS A 14 -0.01 13.44 -7.43
C LYS A 14 0.69 14.10 -8.63
N ASN A 15 0.14 13.93 -9.84
CA ASN A 15 0.71 14.44 -11.09
C ASN A 15 2.18 14.02 -11.32
N MET A 16 2.54 12.79 -10.91
CA MET A 16 3.90 12.28 -11.01
C MET A 16 4.10 11.39 -12.24
N THR A 17 5.26 11.50 -12.89
CA THR A 17 5.73 10.53 -13.89
C THR A 17 6.34 9.31 -13.22
N GLN A 18 6.53 8.21 -13.97
CA GLN A 18 7.25 7.04 -13.45
C GLN A 18 8.68 7.41 -13.02
N GLU A 19 9.42 8.15 -13.85
CA GLU A 19 10.76 8.67 -13.51
C GLU A 19 10.79 9.42 -12.18
N GLN A 20 9.83 10.31 -11.92
CA GLN A 20 9.79 11.05 -10.66
C GLN A 20 9.56 10.15 -9.45
N LEU A 21 8.72 9.11 -9.57
CA LEU A 21 8.54 8.14 -8.50
C LEU A 21 9.78 7.26 -8.33
N ILE A 22 10.42 6.85 -9.42
CA ILE A 22 11.68 6.07 -9.42
C ILE A 22 12.76 6.81 -8.63
N GLU A 23 12.96 8.10 -8.91
CA GLU A 23 13.93 8.93 -8.21
C GLU A 23 13.62 9.05 -6.71
N LYS A 24 12.35 9.37 -6.37
CA LYS A 24 11.94 9.56 -4.97
C LYS A 24 11.97 8.27 -4.14
N ALA A 25 11.61 7.14 -4.74
CA ALA A 25 11.58 5.83 -4.10
C ALA A 25 12.90 5.05 -4.26
N LYS A 26 13.92 5.62 -4.91
CA LYS A 26 15.22 4.99 -5.20
C LYS A 26 15.07 3.61 -5.87
N LEU A 27 14.18 3.52 -6.85
CA LEU A 27 13.93 2.31 -7.62
C LEU A 27 14.71 2.33 -8.94
N THR A 28 14.69 1.20 -9.63
CA THR A 28 15.03 1.12 -11.06
C THR A 28 13.76 1.21 -11.90
N ARG A 29 13.92 1.63 -13.16
CA ARG A 29 12.80 1.70 -14.12
C ARG A 29 12.10 0.36 -14.31
N SER A 30 12.87 -0.72 -14.43
CA SER A 30 12.32 -2.08 -14.56
C SER A 30 11.51 -2.49 -13.34
N GLN A 31 11.96 -2.13 -12.12
CA GLN A 31 11.19 -2.42 -10.92
C GLN A 31 9.82 -1.74 -10.96
N LEU A 32 9.76 -0.42 -11.14
CA LEU A 32 8.46 0.27 -11.14
C LEU A 32 7.56 -0.19 -12.29
N TYR A 33 8.11 -0.44 -13.48
CA TYR A 33 7.36 -0.97 -14.61
C TYR A 33 6.66 -2.30 -14.30
N TYR A 34 7.39 -3.28 -13.76
CA TYR A 34 6.80 -4.59 -13.44
C TYR A 34 5.84 -4.52 -12.26
N ILE A 35 6.04 -3.59 -11.33
CA ILE A 35 5.16 -3.36 -10.18
C ILE A 35 3.82 -2.78 -10.64
N GLU A 36 3.82 -1.67 -11.39
CA GLU A 36 2.57 -1.04 -11.86
C GLU A 36 1.82 -1.90 -12.90
N ALA A 37 2.49 -2.88 -13.50
CA ALA A 37 1.90 -3.85 -14.42
C ALA A 37 1.45 -5.17 -13.73
N ASP A 38 1.52 -5.26 -12.40
CA ASP A 38 1.19 -6.46 -11.61
C ASP A 38 1.92 -7.73 -12.07
N ARG A 39 3.15 -7.59 -12.59
CA ARG A 39 3.96 -8.70 -13.11
C ARG A 39 4.93 -9.28 -12.08
N ARG A 40 5.13 -8.61 -10.95
CA ARG A 40 6.05 -9.03 -9.90
C ARG A 40 5.53 -8.65 -8.52
N GLY A 41 5.59 -9.59 -7.58
CA GLY A 41 5.39 -9.29 -6.16
C GLY A 41 6.49 -8.37 -5.63
N ILE A 42 6.17 -7.60 -4.58
CA ILE A 42 7.11 -6.64 -3.99
C ILE A 42 7.46 -7.01 -2.55
N HIS A 43 8.67 -6.63 -2.15
CA HIS A 43 9.06 -6.68 -0.75
C HIS A 43 8.44 -5.51 0.01
N LEU A 44 8.15 -5.70 1.30
CA LEU A 44 7.59 -4.65 2.16
C LEU A 44 8.50 -3.41 2.22
N THR A 45 9.82 -3.59 2.20
CA THR A 45 10.80 -2.48 2.15
C THR A 45 10.65 -1.64 0.88
N THR A 46 10.41 -2.27 -0.26
CA THR A 46 10.12 -1.59 -1.54
C THR A 46 8.78 -0.85 -1.46
N LEU A 47 7.75 -1.46 -0.86
CA LEU A 47 6.47 -0.78 -0.65
C LEU A 47 6.63 0.50 0.19
N PHE A 48 7.37 0.42 1.31
CA PHE A 48 7.66 1.60 2.14
C PHE A 48 8.39 2.70 1.36
N ALA A 49 9.38 2.33 0.53
CA ALA A 49 10.07 3.30 -0.31
C ALA A 49 9.12 3.98 -1.31
N ILE A 50 8.17 3.22 -1.89
CA ILE A 50 7.14 3.75 -2.79
C ILE A 50 6.16 4.67 -2.04
N CYS A 51 5.65 4.26 -0.87
CA CYS A 51 4.79 5.10 -0.04
C CYS A 51 5.48 6.42 0.34
N ASN A 52 6.74 6.37 0.75
CA ASN A 52 7.55 7.56 1.03
C ASN A 52 7.72 8.43 -0.23
N GLY A 53 7.98 7.82 -1.39
CA GLY A 53 8.13 8.54 -2.65
C GLY A 53 6.84 9.19 -3.15
N LEU A 54 5.70 8.58 -2.84
CA LEU A 54 4.35 9.14 -3.06
C LEU A 54 3.96 10.14 -1.95
N GLY A 55 4.65 10.17 -0.82
CA GLY A 55 4.24 11.00 0.33
C GLY A 55 2.86 10.60 0.86
N VAL A 56 2.65 9.29 1.03
CA VAL A 56 1.47 8.71 1.71
C VAL A 56 1.95 7.77 2.81
N SER A 57 1.15 7.59 3.85
CA SER A 57 1.44 6.55 4.84
C SER A 57 1.10 5.15 4.31
N LEU A 58 1.67 4.10 4.90
CA LEU A 58 1.29 2.73 4.55
C LEU A 58 -0.19 2.45 4.89
N VAL A 59 -0.70 3.02 5.99
CA VAL A 59 -2.11 2.87 6.40
C VAL A 59 -3.04 3.49 5.37
N GLU A 60 -2.74 4.72 4.94
CA GLU A 60 -3.46 5.40 3.87
C GLU A 60 -3.40 4.59 2.57
N PHE A 61 -2.22 4.10 2.18
CA PHE A 61 -2.06 3.25 1.00
C PHE A 61 -2.97 2.02 1.03
N VAL A 62 -3.03 1.32 2.17
CA VAL A 62 -3.84 0.10 2.33
C VAL A 62 -5.33 0.40 2.22
N SER A 63 -5.79 1.61 2.55
CA SER A 63 -7.20 1.97 2.41
C SER A 63 -7.71 1.97 0.94
N TYR A 64 -6.80 2.09 -0.03
CA TYR A 64 -7.12 1.98 -1.46
C TYR A 64 -7.19 0.53 -1.97
N LEU A 65 -6.81 -0.44 -1.13
CA LEU A 65 -6.96 -1.86 -1.43
C LEU A 65 -8.35 -2.31 -0.95
N ASP A 66 -9.37 -2.18 -1.82
CA ASP A 66 -10.78 -2.50 -1.51
C ASP A 66 -11.00 -3.83 -0.72
N ASP A 67 -11.62 -3.67 0.46
CA ASP A 67 -12.65 -4.44 1.18
C ASP A 67 -12.68 -5.99 1.15
N SER A 68 -11.58 -6.65 1.52
CA SER A 68 -11.70 -7.95 2.23
C SER A 68 -11.04 -7.95 3.61
N PHE A 69 -10.49 -6.81 4.03
CA PHE A 69 -10.01 -6.61 5.39
C PHE A 69 -11.10 -5.95 6.22
N THR A 70 -12.19 -6.68 6.48
CA THR A 70 -12.92 -6.45 7.73
C THR A 70 -12.07 -7.11 8.83
N PRO A 71 -11.35 -6.36 9.68
CA PRO A 71 -10.94 -6.94 10.95
C PRO A 71 -12.25 -7.29 11.66
N SER A 72 -12.62 -8.57 11.65
CA SER A 72 -13.66 -9.09 12.54
C SER A 72 -13.14 -8.89 13.96
N ILE A 73 -13.44 -7.74 14.55
CA ILE A 73 -13.19 -7.41 15.97
C ILE A 73 -14.21 -8.14 16.87
N SER A 74 -15.03 -9.03 16.30
CA SER A 74 -16.07 -9.81 16.96
C SER A 74 -15.57 -10.84 17.98
N SER A 75 -14.26 -10.90 18.29
CA SER A 75 -13.70 -11.90 19.20
C SER A 75 -12.84 -11.35 20.34
N ILE A 76 -12.93 -10.05 20.64
CA ILE A 76 -12.49 -9.55 21.95
C ILE A 76 -13.70 -9.62 22.89
N GLU A 77 -14.04 -10.82 23.34
CA GLU A 77 -14.74 -10.97 24.62
C GLU A 77 -13.73 -10.70 25.73
N ALA A 78 -13.68 -9.44 26.19
CA ALA A 78 -13.11 -9.11 27.48
C ALA A 78 -14.19 -9.28 28.57
N PRO A 79 -13.79 -9.69 29.78
CA PRO A 79 -14.28 -10.90 30.43
C PRO A 79 -15.54 -10.67 31.26
N GLY A 80 -16.34 -11.73 31.42
CA GLY A 80 -17.39 -11.81 32.41
C GLY A 80 -16.85 -11.48 33.81
N ALA A 81 -17.14 -10.27 34.27
CA ALA A 81 -17.13 -9.94 35.68
C ALA A 81 -18.35 -10.60 36.32
N THR A 82 -18.22 -11.89 36.63
CA THR A 82 -19.13 -12.56 37.55
C THR A 82 -18.83 -12.05 38.95
N ILE A 83 -19.57 -11.04 39.39
CA ILE A 83 -19.70 -10.70 40.81
C ILE A 83 -20.76 -11.64 41.40
N GLY A 84 -20.27 -12.67 42.09
CA GLY A 84 -21.05 -13.56 42.97
C GLY A 84 -20.42 -13.54 44.35
#